data_AF-A0A9P7HXV8-F1
#
_entry.id   AF-A0A9P7HXV8-F1
#
_cell.length_a   1.000
_cell.length_b   1.000
_cell.length_c   1.000
_cell.angle_alpha   90.00
_cell.angle_beta   90.00
_cell.angle_gamma   90.00
#
_symmetry.space_group_name_H-M   'P 1'
#
loop_
_entity.id
_entity.type
_entity.pdbx_description
1 polymer ?
#
loop_
_entity_poly.entity_id
_entity_poly.type
_entity_poly.pdbx_seq_one_letter_code
_entity_poly.pdbx_strand_id
1 'polypeptide(L)'
;MENNFSEPPVLPATRLRSPTANLTILEPLSRRGFGPGLIILVPETGKATSDTLRIEGCVPSPLMKWAEEGYTVAEITEAGLANPGEALSQVLKELEATKSTEPKNVVGVIAYSTGLWDQVAPHVDSFSQISGAVIFGDIGDSDASAIASSKVQQLHYLAGKASKRLQRTKAVTAYSYPEATSYLFATPFSKDFSYNMESVSHSRSLSFLKPVMNGPYFDLEVIWDEHTYWEFENRSVEKTMSTMVQEPYVNYVPTVIAFLPFIFI
;
A
#
# COMPACT_ATOMS: atom_id res chain seq x y z
N MET A 1 -10.46 35.53 -16.21
CA MET A 1 -9.56 34.80 -15.30
C MET A 1 -8.67 33.97 -16.20
N GLU A 2 -7.37 34.23 -16.22
CA GLU A 2 -6.44 33.41 -17.00
C GLU A 2 -6.43 32.00 -16.41
N ASN A 3 -6.59 31.00 -17.28
CA ASN A 3 -6.65 29.61 -16.89
C ASN A 3 -5.26 29.15 -16.42
N ASN A 4 -5.11 28.86 -15.12
CA ASN A 4 -3.84 28.39 -14.55
C ASN A 4 -3.62 26.88 -14.73
N PHE A 5 -4.64 26.12 -15.18
CA PHE A 5 -4.54 24.68 -15.38
C PHE A 5 -4.27 24.36 -16.85
N SER A 6 -3.10 23.79 -17.13
CA SER A 6 -2.77 23.17 -18.41
C SER A 6 -3.61 21.93 -18.66
N GLU A 7 -3.55 21.34 -19.86
CA GLU A 7 -4.22 20.05 -20.10
C GLU A 7 -3.77 19.00 -19.08
N PRO A 8 -4.72 18.30 -18.43
CA PRO A 8 -4.37 17.26 -17.48
C PRO A 8 -3.63 16.13 -18.21
N PRO A 9 -2.51 15.64 -17.64
CA PRO A 9 -1.76 14.55 -18.21
C PRO A 9 -2.60 13.27 -18.23
N VAL A 10 -2.33 12.41 -19.22
CA VAL A 10 -2.96 11.11 -19.35
C VAL A 10 -2.69 10.27 -18.10
N LEU A 11 -3.69 9.48 -17.67
CA LEU A 11 -3.53 8.54 -16.57
C LEU A 11 -2.30 7.65 -16.78
N PRO A 12 -1.53 7.37 -15.73
CA PRO A 12 -0.33 6.58 -15.86
C PRO A 12 -0.70 5.18 -16.35
N ALA A 13 -0.01 4.73 -17.39
CA ALA A 13 -0.17 3.38 -17.91
C ALA A 13 0.37 2.37 -16.88
N THR A 14 -0.34 1.26 -16.70
CA THR A 14 0.13 0.13 -15.89
C THR A 14 1.44 -0.41 -16.44
N ARG A 15 2.53 -0.26 -15.69
CA ARG A 15 3.87 -0.76 -16.05
C ARG A 15 4.30 -1.84 -15.07
N LEU A 16 4.05 -3.08 -15.45
CA LEU A 16 4.41 -4.28 -14.69
C LEU A 16 5.71 -4.88 -15.22
N ARG A 17 6.59 -5.31 -14.30
CA ARG A 17 7.77 -6.11 -14.58
C ARG A 17 7.81 -7.29 -13.63
N SER A 18 8.13 -8.48 -14.11
CA SER A 18 8.31 -9.67 -13.27
C SER A 18 9.76 -10.17 -13.38
N PRO A 19 10.71 -9.63 -12.57
CA PRO A 19 12.10 -10.07 -12.60
C PRO A 19 12.28 -11.57 -12.34
N THR A 20 11.38 -12.16 -11.53
CA THR A 20 11.27 -13.61 -11.31
C THR A 20 9.81 -14.02 -11.30
N ALA A 21 9.53 -15.32 -11.19
CA ALA A 21 8.15 -15.83 -11.09
C ALA A 21 7.41 -15.33 -9.82
N ASN A 22 8.15 -15.03 -8.74
CA ASN A 22 7.62 -14.71 -7.43
C ASN A 22 7.91 -13.26 -6.98
N LEU A 23 8.47 -12.44 -7.89
CA LEU A 23 8.74 -11.03 -7.67
C LEU A 23 8.12 -10.22 -8.80
N THR A 24 7.24 -9.28 -8.46
CA THR A 24 6.61 -8.34 -9.39
C THR A 24 6.91 -6.92 -8.96
N ILE A 25 7.30 -6.06 -9.90
CA ILE A 25 7.45 -4.62 -9.71
C ILE A 25 6.36 -3.91 -10.50
N LEU A 26 5.65 -3.00 -9.85
CA LEU A 26 4.67 -2.09 -10.44
C LEU A 26 5.13 -0.65 -10.21
N GLU A 27 5.27 0.11 -11.30
CA GLU A 27 5.51 1.55 -11.20
C GLU A 27 4.28 2.29 -10.63
N PRO A 28 4.46 3.48 -10.01
CA PRO A 28 3.36 4.23 -9.42
C PRO A 28 2.24 4.50 -10.42
N LEU A 29 1.00 4.31 -9.96
CA LEU A 29 -0.23 4.62 -10.70
C LEU A 29 -0.80 6.00 -10.34
N SER A 30 -0.06 6.81 -9.59
CA SER A 30 -0.35 8.23 -9.39
C SER A 30 0.16 9.08 -10.56
N ARG A 31 -0.46 10.25 -10.80
CA ARG A 31 -0.03 11.21 -11.84
C ARG A 31 1.39 11.75 -11.64
N ARG A 32 1.90 11.69 -10.41
CA ARG A 32 3.29 12.05 -10.09
C ARG A 32 4.30 11.15 -10.82
N GLY A 33 3.96 9.90 -11.09
CA GLY A 33 4.78 8.95 -11.85
C GLY A 33 6.07 8.48 -11.15
N PHE A 34 6.33 8.93 -9.92
CA PHE A 34 7.44 8.49 -9.10
C PHE A 34 7.08 8.55 -7.61
N GLY A 35 7.71 7.69 -6.81
CA GLY A 35 7.59 7.69 -5.36
C GLY A 35 8.42 6.60 -4.71
N PRO A 36 8.44 6.54 -3.37
CA PRO A 36 9.34 5.65 -2.65
C PRO A 36 9.02 4.18 -2.91
N GLY A 37 10.03 3.32 -2.70
CA GLY A 37 9.87 1.88 -2.85
C GLY A 37 9.03 1.30 -1.72
N LEU A 38 8.12 0.39 -2.04
CA LEU A 38 7.31 -0.33 -1.06
C LEU A 38 7.31 -1.82 -1.38
N ILE A 39 7.82 -2.64 -0.47
CA ILE A 39 7.76 -4.09 -0.60
C ILE A 39 6.48 -4.59 0.06
N ILE A 40 5.68 -5.37 -0.65
CA ILE A 40 4.52 -6.07 -0.10
C ILE A 40 4.78 -7.57 -0.12
N LEU A 41 4.55 -8.23 1.01
CA LEU A 41 4.63 -9.68 1.16
C LEU A 41 3.22 -10.22 1.24
N VAL A 42 2.86 -11.05 0.27
CA VAL A 42 1.50 -11.57 0.08
C VAL A 42 1.51 -13.09 -0.09
N PRO A 43 0.45 -13.79 0.34
CA PRO A 43 0.36 -15.24 0.10
C PRO A 43 0.18 -15.55 -1.39
N GLU A 44 -0.66 -14.78 -2.08
CA GLU A 44 -0.97 -14.93 -3.50
C GLU A 44 -0.70 -13.64 -4.27
N THR A 45 -0.43 -13.77 -5.58
CA THR A 45 -0.14 -12.60 -6.42
C THR A 45 -1.36 -11.72 -6.65
N GLY A 46 -1.14 -10.41 -6.68
CA GLY A 46 -2.10 -9.39 -7.08
C GLY A 46 -2.27 -9.25 -8.59
N LYS A 47 -1.59 -10.07 -9.40
CA LYS A 47 -1.75 -10.10 -10.86
C LYS A 47 -2.93 -10.99 -11.28
N ALA A 48 -3.69 -10.55 -12.29
CA ALA A 48 -4.65 -11.40 -12.99
C ALA A 48 -4.01 -12.13 -14.18
N THR A 49 -3.12 -11.46 -14.90
CA THR A 49 -2.34 -12.02 -16.02
C THR A 49 -0.89 -11.52 -15.94
N SER A 50 -0.07 -11.76 -16.97
CA SER A 50 1.29 -11.20 -17.03
C SER A 50 1.31 -9.67 -16.93
N ASP A 51 0.27 -9.01 -17.47
CA ASP A 51 0.27 -7.56 -17.72
C ASP A 51 -0.95 -6.84 -17.11
N THR A 52 -1.83 -7.55 -16.41
CA THR A 52 -3.02 -6.98 -15.79
C THR A 52 -3.09 -7.24 -14.29
N LEU A 53 -3.64 -6.27 -13.57
CA LEU A 53 -3.86 -6.33 -12.13
C LEU A 53 -5.18 -7.05 -11.83
N ARG A 54 -5.23 -7.75 -10.68
CA ARG A 54 -6.42 -8.46 -10.22
C ARG A 54 -7.36 -7.49 -9.51
N ILE A 55 -8.62 -7.50 -9.94
CA ILE A 55 -9.75 -6.85 -9.28
C ILE A 55 -10.90 -7.86 -9.22
N GLU A 56 -11.50 -8.02 -8.04
CA GLU A 56 -12.68 -8.87 -7.85
C GLU A 56 -13.71 -8.12 -7.01
N GLY A 57 -14.96 -8.09 -7.45
CA GLY A 57 -16.03 -7.43 -6.70
C GLY A 57 -15.75 -5.94 -6.39
N CYS A 58 -15.09 -5.22 -7.30
CA CYS A 58 -14.64 -3.84 -7.12
C CYS A 58 -13.58 -3.65 -6.01
N VAL A 59 -12.87 -4.70 -5.63
CA VAL A 59 -11.75 -4.64 -4.69
C VAL A 59 -10.45 -4.81 -5.47
N PRO A 60 -9.54 -3.83 -5.48
CA PRO A 60 -8.23 -3.96 -6.10
C PRO A 60 -7.31 -4.88 -5.29
N SER A 61 -6.35 -5.48 -5.97
CA SER A 61 -5.23 -6.15 -5.30
C SER A 61 -4.40 -5.16 -4.47
N PRO A 62 -3.68 -5.61 -3.43
CA PRO A 62 -2.74 -4.77 -2.69
C PRO A 62 -1.71 -4.09 -3.59
N LEU A 63 -1.24 -4.82 -4.61
CA LEU A 63 -0.29 -4.33 -5.60
C LEU A 63 -0.80 -3.05 -6.28
N MET A 64 -2.04 -3.09 -6.79
CA MET A 64 -2.67 -1.94 -7.43
C MET A 64 -2.91 -0.80 -6.45
N LYS A 65 -3.53 -1.12 -5.30
CA LYS A 65 -3.94 -0.12 -4.31
C LYS A 65 -2.76 0.72 -3.80
N TRP A 66 -1.63 0.08 -3.50
CA TRP A 66 -0.44 0.82 -3.05
C TRP A 66 0.25 1.61 -4.17
N ALA A 67 0.13 1.19 -5.43
CA ALA A 67 0.68 1.94 -6.55
C ALA A 67 -0.14 3.21 -6.85
N GLU A 68 -1.47 3.16 -6.69
CA GLU A 68 -2.35 4.33 -6.78
C GLU A 68 -2.03 5.39 -5.72
N GLU A 69 -1.59 4.95 -4.52
CA GLU A 69 -1.08 5.86 -3.47
C GLU A 69 0.28 6.50 -3.79
N GLY A 70 0.84 6.21 -4.98
CA GLY A 70 2.07 6.81 -5.48
C GLY A 70 3.36 6.08 -5.11
N TYR A 71 3.30 4.84 -4.63
CA TYR A 71 4.50 4.04 -4.34
C TYR A 71 4.96 3.26 -5.57
N THR A 72 6.26 2.99 -5.66
CA THR A 72 6.76 1.94 -6.55
C THR A 72 6.69 0.63 -5.78
N VAL A 73 5.75 -0.24 -6.17
CA VAL A 73 5.39 -1.41 -5.38
C VAL A 73 6.13 -2.64 -5.88
N ALA A 74 6.77 -3.35 -4.97
CA ALA A 74 7.39 -4.64 -5.22
C ALA A 74 6.66 -5.74 -4.44
N GLU A 75 5.96 -6.60 -5.16
CA GLU A 75 5.26 -7.76 -4.59
C GLU A 75 6.17 -8.98 -4.56
N ILE A 76 6.33 -9.58 -3.40
CA ILE A 76 6.94 -10.90 -3.21
C ILE A 76 5.87 -11.86 -2.70
N THR A 77 5.66 -12.96 -3.43
CA THR A 77 4.76 -14.03 -2.98
C THR A 77 5.43 -14.93 -1.95
N GLU A 78 4.65 -15.69 -1.18
CA GLU A 78 5.18 -16.66 -0.21
C GLU A 78 6.20 -17.63 -0.83
N ALA A 79 5.92 -18.12 -2.05
CA ALA A 79 6.84 -18.99 -2.78
C ALA A 79 8.19 -18.32 -3.14
N GLY A 80 8.25 -16.98 -3.16
CA GLY A 80 9.46 -16.19 -3.37
C GLY A 80 10.35 -16.07 -2.12
N LEU A 81 9.86 -16.46 -0.95
CA LEU A 81 10.57 -16.34 0.32
C LEU A 81 11.34 -17.60 0.74
N ALA A 82 11.63 -18.51 -0.20
CA ALA A 82 12.46 -19.69 0.09
C ALA A 82 13.86 -19.31 0.65
N ASN A 83 14.43 -18.20 0.18
CA ASN A 83 15.65 -17.57 0.71
C ASN A 83 15.37 -16.09 1.01
N PRO A 84 14.81 -15.75 2.20
CA PRO A 84 14.29 -14.40 2.46
C PRO A 84 15.35 -13.29 2.33
N GLY A 85 16.57 -13.53 2.80
CA GLY A 85 17.66 -12.55 2.69
C GLY A 85 18.07 -12.25 1.23
N GLU A 86 18.12 -13.27 0.37
CA GLU A 86 18.41 -13.09 -1.06
C GLU A 86 17.25 -12.41 -1.78
N ALA A 87 16.01 -12.79 -1.46
CA ALA A 87 14.81 -12.16 -1.99
C ALA A 87 14.76 -10.66 -1.66
N LEU A 88 15.05 -10.28 -0.40
CA LEU A 88 15.15 -8.88 0.03
C LEU A 88 16.28 -8.14 -0.70
N SER A 89 17.45 -8.75 -0.83
CA SER A 89 18.56 -8.13 -1.58
C SER A 89 18.21 -7.90 -3.04
N GLN A 90 17.57 -8.88 -3.69
CA GLN A 90 17.15 -8.80 -5.08
C GLN A 90 16.09 -7.70 -5.27
N VAL A 91 15.04 -7.67 -4.46
CA VAL A 91 13.98 -6.67 -4.62
C VAL A 91 14.48 -5.25 -4.41
N LEU A 92 15.38 -5.03 -3.44
CA LEU A 92 15.96 -3.71 -3.19
C LEU A 92 16.78 -3.23 -4.40
N LYS A 93 17.53 -4.13 -5.04
CA LYS A 93 18.26 -3.83 -6.28
C LYS A 93 17.32 -3.50 -7.44
N GLU A 94 16.22 -4.24 -7.58
CA GLU A 94 15.21 -4.01 -8.63
C GLU A 94 14.47 -2.68 -8.44
N LEU A 95 14.17 -2.32 -7.18
CA LEU A 95 13.59 -1.03 -6.80
C LEU A 95 14.56 0.11 -7.10
N GLU A 96 15.83 -0.01 -6.71
CA GLU A 96 16.86 1.01 -6.96
C GLU A 96 17.12 1.24 -8.46
N ALA A 97 17.04 0.17 -9.27
CA ALA A 97 17.20 0.23 -10.72
C ALA A 97 15.98 0.86 -11.44
N THR A 98 14.82 0.92 -10.78
CA THR A 98 13.59 1.45 -11.36
C THR A 98 13.57 2.97 -11.29
N LYS A 99 13.34 3.64 -12.43
CA LYS A 99 13.47 5.10 -12.56
C LYS A 99 12.42 5.88 -11.76
N SER A 100 11.25 5.28 -11.57
CA SER A 100 10.14 5.85 -10.80
C SER A 100 10.27 5.66 -9.28
N THR A 101 11.29 4.95 -8.81
CA THR A 101 11.56 4.81 -7.37
C THR A 101 12.37 6.00 -6.85
N GLU A 102 11.71 6.93 -6.16
CA GLU A 102 12.37 8.07 -5.50
C GLU A 102 11.67 8.44 -4.19
N PRO A 103 12.39 8.57 -3.06
CA PRO A 103 13.83 8.36 -2.89
C PRO A 103 14.25 6.87 -2.94
N LYS A 104 15.43 6.59 -3.50
CA LYS A 104 15.96 5.21 -3.64
C LYS A 104 16.48 4.57 -2.35
N ASN A 105 16.83 5.39 -1.37
CA ASN A 105 17.45 4.93 -0.13
C ASN A 105 16.43 4.64 0.97
N VAL A 106 15.13 4.73 0.68
CA VAL A 106 14.07 4.54 1.67
C VAL A 106 13.00 3.61 1.10
N VAL A 107 12.78 2.50 1.80
CA VAL A 107 11.84 1.46 1.41
C VAL A 107 10.99 1.07 2.61
N GLY A 108 9.69 0.93 2.41
CA GLY A 108 8.75 0.37 3.38
C GLY A 108 8.50 -1.11 3.12
N VAL A 109 8.12 -1.86 4.15
CA VAL A 109 7.69 -3.25 4.02
C VAL A 109 6.27 -3.42 4.57
N ILE A 110 5.42 -4.14 3.87
CA ILE A 110 4.08 -4.51 4.35
C ILE A 110 3.95 -6.02 4.27
N ALA A 111 3.67 -6.67 5.38
CA ALA A 111 3.44 -8.10 5.45
C ALA A 111 1.97 -8.38 5.74
N TYR A 112 1.27 -8.99 4.79
CA TYR A 112 -0.15 -9.39 4.92
C TYR A 112 -0.36 -10.65 5.77
N SER A 113 0.69 -11.15 6.43
CA SER A 113 0.65 -12.25 7.39
C SER A 113 1.88 -12.18 8.30
N THR A 114 1.72 -12.55 9.57
CA THR A 114 2.85 -12.67 10.51
C THR A 114 3.82 -13.75 10.07
N GLY A 115 3.34 -14.86 9.48
CA GLY A 115 4.20 -15.93 8.98
C GLY A 115 5.14 -15.48 7.85
N LEU A 116 4.72 -14.51 7.03
CA LEU A 116 5.58 -13.90 6.01
C LEU A 116 6.58 -12.93 6.63
N TRP A 117 6.14 -12.13 7.60
CA TRP A 117 7.00 -11.21 8.33
C TRP A 117 8.12 -11.95 9.08
N ASP A 118 7.78 -13.02 9.79
CA ASP A 118 8.73 -13.76 10.64
C ASP A 118 9.87 -14.39 9.83
N GLN A 119 9.65 -14.69 8.55
CA GLN A 119 10.69 -15.15 7.62
C GLN A 119 11.66 -14.04 7.24
N VAL A 120 11.18 -12.81 7.03
CA VAL A 120 12.00 -11.68 6.57
C VAL A 120 12.63 -10.88 7.70
N ALA A 121 11.98 -10.80 8.86
CA ALA A 121 12.38 -9.94 9.97
C ALA A 121 13.84 -10.11 10.43
N PRO A 122 14.41 -11.34 10.50
CA PRO A 122 15.82 -11.52 10.85
C PRO A 122 16.80 -10.86 9.86
N HIS A 123 16.36 -10.64 8.61
CA HIS A 123 17.18 -10.09 7.54
C HIS A 123 16.97 -8.60 7.33
N VAL A 124 15.80 -8.06 7.69
CA VAL A 124 15.43 -6.64 7.50
C VAL A 124 16.48 -5.69 8.09
N ASP A 125 16.98 -5.98 9.29
CA ASP A 125 17.98 -5.16 9.98
C ASP A 125 19.33 -5.07 9.26
N SER A 126 19.60 -5.96 8.29
CA SER A 126 20.81 -5.92 7.47
C SER A 126 20.74 -4.89 6.35
N PHE A 127 19.54 -4.36 6.05
CA PHE A 127 19.30 -3.43 4.96
C PHE A 127 18.93 -2.05 5.51
N SER A 128 19.87 -1.11 5.47
CA SER A 128 19.67 0.26 5.96
C SER A 128 18.63 1.07 5.18
N GLN A 129 18.24 0.59 3.99
CA GLN A 129 17.21 1.22 3.15
C GLN A 129 15.80 1.00 3.74
N ILE A 130 15.58 -0.08 4.49
CA ILE A 130 14.27 -0.40 5.04
C ILE A 130 14.02 0.48 6.27
N SER A 131 13.01 1.33 6.20
CA SER A 131 12.77 2.36 7.23
C SER A 131 11.59 2.05 8.15
N GLY A 132 10.62 1.28 7.68
CA GLY A 132 9.45 0.90 8.48
C GLY A 132 8.73 -0.33 7.92
N ALA A 133 7.98 -0.98 8.81
CA ALA A 133 7.22 -2.17 8.48
C ALA A 133 5.77 -2.09 8.99
N VAL A 134 4.83 -2.60 8.20
CA VAL A 134 3.42 -2.79 8.58
C VAL A 134 3.13 -4.28 8.56
N ILE A 135 2.54 -4.82 9.62
CA ILE A 135 2.31 -6.26 9.77
C ILE A 135 0.85 -6.52 10.12
N PHE A 136 0.22 -7.41 9.37
CA PHE A 136 -1.12 -7.94 9.65
C PHE A 136 -0.99 -9.32 10.31
N GLY A 137 -1.71 -9.53 11.42
CA GLY A 137 -1.66 -10.76 12.19
C GLY A 137 -2.90 -10.99 13.03
N ASP A 138 -2.99 -12.16 13.65
CA ASP A 138 -4.00 -12.46 14.65
C ASP A 138 -3.48 -12.13 16.04
N ILE A 139 -4.37 -11.80 16.96
CA ILE A 139 -4.01 -11.74 18.37
C ILE A 139 -3.75 -13.16 18.90
N GLY A 140 -2.53 -13.41 19.35
CA GLY A 140 -2.20 -14.69 20.00
C GLY A 140 -2.82 -14.79 21.39
N ASP A 141 -2.86 -16.01 21.94
CA ASP A 141 -3.42 -16.32 23.27
C ASP A 141 -2.82 -15.47 24.42
N SER A 142 -1.64 -14.88 24.22
CA SER A 142 -0.92 -14.02 25.18
C SER A 142 -1.08 -12.50 24.96
N ASP A 143 -1.99 -12.04 24.09
CA ASP A 143 -2.16 -10.63 23.66
C ASP A 143 -0.94 -9.97 22.99
N ALA A 144 0.14 -10.73 22.83
CA ALA A 144 1.26 -10.44 21.97
C ALA A 144 1.33 -11.61 21.00
N SER A 145 0.95 -11.38 19.74
CA SER A 145 1.46 -12.24 18.68
C SER A 145 2.99 -12.18 18.77
N ALA A 146 3.65 -13.33 18.75
CA ALA A 146 5.10 -13.44 18.80
C ALA A 146 5.72 -12.98 17.48
N ILE A 147 5.34 -11.78 17.03
CA ILE A 147 5.82 -11.14 15.82
C ILE A 147 7.31 -10.89 16.00
N ALA A 148 8.10 -11.36 15.04
CA ALA A 148 9.54 -11.18 15.07
C ALA A 148 9.90 -9.69 15.16
N SER A 149 10.80 -9.36 16.11
CA SER A 149 11.26 -8.00 16.33
C SER A 149 12.31 -7.60 15.30
N SER A 150 12.29 -6.32 14.91
CA SER A 150 13.29 -5.66 14.08
C SER A 150 13.57 -4.26 14.64
N LYS A 151 14.71 -3.66 14.26
CA LYS A 151 15.07 -2.29 14.64
C LYS A 151 14.26 -1.21 13.93
N VAL A 152 13.59 -1.55 12.82
CA VAL A 152 12.75 -0.60 12.08
C VAL A 152 11.48 -0.27 12.87
N GLN A 153 10.86 0.87 12.58
CA GLN A 153 9.57 1.18 13.19
C GLN A 153 8.51 0.22 12.65
N GLN A 154 7.68 -0.33 13.53
CA GLN A 154 6.68 -1.34 13.18
C GLN A 154 5.26 -0.89 13.56
N LEU A 155 4.32 -1.17 12.66
CA LEU A 155 2.90 -0.96 12.87
C LEU A 155 2.16 -2.29 12.73
N HIS A 156 1.50 -2.74 13.78
CA HIS A 156 0.81 -4.04 13.81
C HIS A 156 -0.70 -3.86 13.79
N TYR A 157 -1.37 -4.63 12.95
CA TYR A 157 -2.81 -4.79 12.95
C TYR A 157 -3.16 -6.21 13.34
N LEU A 158 -3.80 -6.35 14.50
CA LEU A 158 -4.12 -7.63 15.11
C LEU A 158 -5.62 -7.88 15.04
N ALA A 159 -6.03 -8.95 14.37
CA ALA A 159 -7.41 -9.43 14.39
C ALA A 159 -7.76 -10.05 15.75
N GLY A 160 -8.97 -9.78 16.24
CA GLY A 160 -9.45 -10.24 17.53
C GLY A 160 -9.37 -9.20 18.65
N LYS A 161 -9.97 -9.56 19.78
CA LYS A 161 -10.14 -8.66 20.93
C LYS A 161 -8.93 -8.75 21.87
N ALA A 162 -8.23 -7.64 22.04
CA ALA A 162 -7.15 -7.54 23.02
C ALA A 162 -7.69 -7.56 24.45
N SER A 163 -7.14 -8.44 25.28
CA SER A 163 -7.44 -8.50 26.71
C SER A 163 -6.63 -7.46 27.51
N LYS A 164 -5.47 -7.05 26.97
CA LYS A 164 -4.57 -6.04 27.55
C LYS A 164 -4.40 -4.84 26.62
N ARG A 165 -3.90 -3.74 27.19
CA ARG A 165 -3.51 -2.56 26.42
C ARG A 165 -2.33 -2.92 25.51
N LEU A 166 -2.53 -2.78 24.21
CA LEU A 166 -1.51 -3.02 23.19
C LEU A 166 -0.37 -1.99 23.25
N GLN A 167 0.80 -2.40 22.74
CA GLN A 167 2.00 -1.57 22.70
C GLN A 167 1.79 -0.34 21.81
N ARG A 168 2.13 0.84 22.35
CA ARG A 168 2.16 2.12 21.62
C ARG A 168 3.42 2.86 22.02
N THR A 169 4.50 2.52 21.36
CA THR A 169 5.82 3.12 21.53
C THR A 169 6.30 3.70 20.21
N LYS A 170 7.40 4.45 20.22
CA LYS A 170 8.00 4.97 18.99
C LYS A 170 8.51 3.85 18.07
N ALA A 171 8.91 2.70 18.63
CA ALA A 171 9.40 1.56 17.86
C ALA A 171 8.26 0.69 17.34
N VAL A 172 7.25 0.41 18.17
CA VAL A 172 6.14 -0.48 17.83
C VAL A 172 4.82 0.15 18.24
N THR A 173 3.89 0.25 17.29
CA THR A 173 2.49 0.62 17.54
C THR A 173 1.57 -0.50 17.08
N ALA A 174 0.69 -0.97 17.95
CA ALA A 174 -0.25 -2.04 17.63
C ALA A 174 -1.71 -1.59 17.81
N TYR A 175 -2.57 -2.02 16.88
CA TYR A 175 -4.01 -1.84 16.91
C TYR A 175 -4.72 -3.20 16.86
N SER A 176 -5.78 -3.34 17.65
CA SER A 176 -6.67 -4.51 17.60
C SER A 176 -7.92 -4.20 16.78
N TYR A 177 -8.42 -5.21 16.07
CA TYR A 177 -9.71 -5.22 15.37
C TYR A 177 -10.61 -6.30 16.00
N PRO A 178 -11.39 -5.96 17.04
CA PRO A 178 -12.15 -6.95 17.81
C PRO A 178 -13.20 -7.71 17.00
N GLU A 179 -13.72 -7.09 15.94
CA GLU A 179 -14.75 -7.66 15.06
C GLU A 179 -14.15 -8.51 13.91
N ALA A 180 -12.83 -8.44 13.70
CA ALA A 180 -12.16 -9.24 12.69
C ALA A 180 -11.96 -10.68 13.20
N THR A 181 -12.44 -11.64 12.43
CA THR A 181 -12.26 -13.07 12.71
C THR A 181 -10.80 -13.51 12.50
N SER A 182 -10.11 -12.93 11.51
CA SER A 182 -8.73 -13.26 11.14
C SER A 182 -8.03 -12.05 10.52
N TYR A 183 -6.69 -12.04 10.52
CA TYR A 183 -5.82 -11.06 9.86
C TYR A 183 -6.11 -10.87 8.38
N LEU A 184 -6.73 -11.88 7.76
CA LEU A 184 -7.21 -11.84 6.38
C LEU A 184 -8.26 -10.75 6.13
N PHE A 185 -8.79 -10.08 7.17
CA PHE A 185 -9.68 -8.94 7.02
C PHE A 185 -9.13 -7.85 6.10
N ALA A 186 -7.79 -7.70 6.03
CA ALA A 186 -7.12 -6.73 5.19
C ALA A 186 -6.55 -7.32 3.89
N THR A 187 -6.68 -8.62 3.66
CA THR A 187 -6.20 -9.31 2.46
C THR A 187 -7.33 -9.41 1.44
N PRO A 188 -7.26 -8.67 0.31
CA PRO A 188 -8.26 -8.75 -0.75
C PRO A 188 -8.44 -10.19 -1.24
N PHE A 189 -9.64 -10.49 -1.77
CA PHE A 189 -10.03 -11.80 -2.33
C PHE A 189 -10.17 -12.93 -1.30
N SER A 190 -9.88 -12.66 -0.03
CA SER A 190 -10.17 -13.60 1.05
C SER A 190 -11.65 -13.55 1.44
N LYS A 191 -12.16 -14.66 1.96
CA LYS A 191 -13.54 -14.75 2.46
C LYS A 191 -13.80 -13.82 3.66
N ASP A 192 -12.77 -13.59 4.46
CA ASP A 192 -12.85 -12.80 5.69
C ASP A 192 -12.56 -11.31 5.45
N PHE A 193 -12.32 -10.90 4.20
CA PHE A 193 -12.04 -9.53 3.82
C PHE A 193 -13.16 -8.58 4.28
N SER A 194 -12.77 -7.51 4.96
CA SER A 194 -13.69 -6.48 5.44
C SER A 194 -13.22 -5.11 4.95
N TYR A 195 -13.95 -4.56 3.99
CA TYR A 195 -13.65 -3.27 3.38
C TYR A 195 -13.54 -2.14 4.42
N ASN A 196 -14.41 -2.13 5.44
CA ASN A 196 -14.40 -1.09 6.48
C ASN A 196 -13.14 -1.17 7.34
N MET A 197 -12.76 -2.37 7.79
CA MET A 197 -11.59 -2.56 8.65
C MET A 197 -10.30 -2.34 7.87
N GLU A 198 -10.28 -2.77 6.61
CA GLU A 198 -9.17 -2.56 5.69
C GLU A 198 -8.99 -1.08 5.32
N SER A 199 -10.06 -0.34 5.03
CA SER A 199 -9.97 1.11 4.74
C SER A 199 -9.40 1.90 5.92
N VAL A 200 -9.79 1.53 7.14
CA VAL A 200 -9.25 2.13 8.38
C VAL A 200 -7.79 1.73 8.61
N SER A 201 -7.41 0.47 8.41
CA SER A 201 -6.01 0.04 8.55
C SER A 201 -5.14 0.68 7.47
N HIS A 202 -5.59 0.72 6.22
CA HIS A 202 -4.89 1.37 5.11
C HIS A 202 -4.61 2.85 5.37
N SER A 203 -5.61 3.61 5.82
CA SER A 203 -5.45 5.03 6.18
C SER A 203 -4.43 5.25 7.31
N ARG A 204 -4.44 4.36 8.31
CA ARG A 204 -3.44 4.37 9.40
C ARG A 204 -2.05 4.02 8.90
N SER A 205 -1.95 3.09 7.95
CA SER A 205 -0.68 2.68 7.33
C SER A 205 -0.06 3.83 6.55
N LEU A 206 -0.85 4.57 5.76
CA LEU A 206 -0.37 5.76 5.06
C LEU A 206 0.12 6.84 6.03
N SER A 207 -0.62 7.07 7.11
CA SER A 207 -0.25 8.04 8.14
C SER A 207 1.05 7.67 8.86
N PHE A 208 1.36 6.38 8.93
CA PHE A 208 2.60 5.86 9.52
C PHE A 208 3.76 5.83 8.52
N LEU A 209 3.54 5.34 7.30
CA LEU A 209 4.57 5.16 6.29
C LEU A 209 5.05 6.49 5.71
N LYS A 210 4.15 7.45 5.41
CA LYS A 210 4.54 8.72 4.78
C LYS A 210 5.61 9.48 5.59
N PRO A 211 5.49 9.68 6.92
CA PRO A 211 6.55 10.30 7.71
C PRO A 211 7.82 9.46 7.84
N VAL A 212 7.68 8.13 7.94
CA VAL A 212 8.84 7.21 8.06
C VAL A 212 9.65 7.18 6.76
N MET A 213 8.96 7.29 5.63
CA MET A 213 9.54 7.18 4.29
C MET A 213 9.81 8.54 3.62
N ASN A 214 9.41 9.63 4.28
CA ASN A 214 9.45 11.00 3.74
C ASN A 214 8.69 11.16 2.40
N GLY A 215 7.53 10.50 2.27
CA GLY A 215 6.68 10.56 1.10
C GLY A 215 5.91 9.27 0.84
N PRO A 216 5.09 9.22 -0.22
CA PRO A 216 4.78 10.31 -1.14
C PRO A 216 3.78 11.30 -0.53
N TYR A 217 4.05 12.59 -0.71
CA TYR A 217 3.15 13.69 -0.34
C TYR A 217 2.50 14.26 -1.59
N PHE A 218 1.20 14.51 -1.51
CA PHE A 218 0.37 15.10 -2.56
C PHE A 218 -0.33 16.33 -1.98
N ASP A 219 -0.43 17.38 -2.78
CA ASP A 219 -1.22 18.55 -2.44
C ASP A 219 -2.67 18.28 -2.86
N LEU A 220 -3.46 17.78 -1.90
CA LEU A 220 -4.84 17.37 -2.17
C LEU A 220 -5.74 18.56 -2.54
N GLU A 221 -5.43 19.77 -2.06
CA GLU A 221 -6.19 20.98 -2.40
C GLU A 221 -5.98 21.34 -3.86
N VAL A 222 -4.73 21.28 -4.34
CA VAL A 222 -4.42 21.54 -5.76
C VAL A 222 -5.07 20.49 -6.67
N ILE A 223 -5.03 19.21 -6.29
CA ILE A 223 -5.67 18.14 -7.07
C ILE A 223 -7.20 18.32 -7.08
N TRP A 224 -7.79 18.74 -5.97
CA TRP A 224 -9.22 19.01 -5.85
C TRP A 224 -9.66 20.23 -6.66
N ASP A 225 -8.92 21.33 -6.59
CA ASP A 225 -9.16 22.54 -7.39
C ASP A 225 -9.09 22.22 -8.90
N GLU A 226 -8.12 21.40 -9.32
CA GLU A 226 -8.02 20.95 -10.71
C GLU A 226 -9.22 20.08 -11.12
N HIS A 227 -9.62 19.12 -10.29
CA HIS A 227 -10.78 18.26 -10.57
C HIS A 227 -12.06 19.07 -10.71
N THR A 228 -12.35 19.93 -9.72
CA THR A 228 -13.57 20.74 -9.69
C THR A 228 -13.61 21.75 -10.84
N TYR A 229 -12.46 22.27 -11.27
CA TYR A 229 -12.35 23.09 -12.47
C TYR A 229 -12.82 22.33 -13.72
N TRP A 230 -12.31 21.12 -13.97
CA TRP A 230 -12.68 20.35 -15.16
C TRP A 230 -14.11 19.84 -15.12
N GLU A 231 -14.62 19.47 -13.94
CA GLU A 231 -15.98 18.96 -13.76
C GLU A 231 -17.03 20.07 -13.89
N PHE A 232 -16.87 21.17 -13.16
CA PHE A 232 -17.94 22.16 -12.99
C PHE A 232 -17.77 23.41 -13.85
N GLU A 233 -16.55 23.91 -14.00
CA GLU A 233 -16.27 25.15 -14.74
C GLU A 233 -16.12 24.87 -16.23
N ASN A 234 -15.19 23.98 -16.62
CA ASN A 234 -14.94 23.63 -18.02
C ASN A 234 -15.95 22.59 -18.55
N ARG A 235 -16.48 21.73 -17.67
CA ARG A 235 -17.43 20.65 -17.98
C ARG A 235 -16.92 19.69 -19.05
N SER A 236 -15.62 19.40 -19.02
CA SER A 236 -15.00 18.44 -19.92
C SER A 236 -14.94 17.08 -19.24
N VAL A 237 -15.81 16.16 -19.68
CA VAL A 237 -15.86 14.78 -19.13
C VAL A 237 -14.51 14.09 -19.27
N GLU A 238 -13.89 14.16 -20.44
CA GLU A 238 -12.58 13.54 -20.70
C GLU A 238 -11.51 14.03 -19.73
N LYS A 239 -11.42 15.34 -19.52
CA LYS A 239 -10.44 15.95 -18.61
C LYS A 239 -10.76 15.66 -17.15
N THR A 240 -12.04 15.65 -16.78
CA THR A 240 -12.48 15.22 -15.45
C THR A 240 -12.06 13.79 -15.16
N MET A 241 -12.29 12.86 -16.11
CA MET A 241 -11.88 11.47 -15.96
C MET A 241 -10.36 11.32 -15.86
N SER A 242 -9.57 12.16 -16.54
CA SER A 242 -8.10 12.14 -16.44
C SER A 242 -7.53 12.63 -15.09
N THR A 243 -8.36 13.28 -14.27
CA THR A 243 -7.98 13.67 -12.89
C THR A 243 -8.33 12.60 -11.85
N MET A 244 -9.05 11.54 -12.24
CA MET A 244 -9.39 10.44 -11.35
C MET A 244 -8.32 9.33 -11.37
N VAL A 245 -8.36 8.39 -10.43
CA VAL A 245 -7.58 7.14 -10.52
C VAL A 245 -8.07 6.25 -11.69
N GLN A 246 -7.22 5.31 -12.14
CA GLN A 246 -7.49 4.46 -13.30
C GLN A 246 -8.77 3.64 -13.17
N GLU A 247 -9.03 3.11 -11.97
CA GLU A 247 -10.26 2.40 -11.66
C GLU A 247 -10.91 3.00 -10.39
N PRO A 248 -11.89 3.90 -10.54
CA PRO A 248 -12.54 4.49 -9.37
C PRO A 248 -13.34 3.42 -8.62
N TYR A 249 -12.83 3.01 -7.45
CA TYR A 249 -13.52 2.08 -6.57
C TYR A 249 -14.51 2.80 -5.66
N VAL A 250 -15.75 2.30 -5.61
CA VAL A 250 -16.78 2.85 -4.72
C VAL A 250 -16.49 2.44 -3.29
N ASN A 251 -16.14 3.42 -2.43
CA ASN A 251 -16.26 3.23 -0.99
C ASN A 251 -17.75 3.13 -0.63
N TYR A 252 -18.23 1.96 -0.22
CA TYR A 252 -19.54 1.81 0.42
C TYR A 252 -19.48 2.38 1.86
N VAL A 253 -19.29 3.70 1.99
CA VAL A 253 -19.43 4.41 3.28
C VAL A 253 -20.67 5.31 3.18
N PRO A 254 -21.60 5.27 4.14
CA PRO A 254 -22.71 6.23 4.19
C PRO A 254 -22.17 7.65 4.34
N THR A 255 -22.26 8.43 3.27
CA THR A 255 -21.67 9.77 3.16
C THR A 255 -22.45 10.79 3.98
N VAL A 256 -21.85 11.28 5.08
CA VAL A 256 -22.17 12.61 5.64
C VAL A 256 -20.92 13.51 5.67
N ILE A 257 -19.73 12.95 5.46
CA ILE A 257 -18.48 13.70 5.37
C ILE A 257 -17.71 13.12 4.19
N ALA A 258 -17.44 13.95 3.18
CA ALA A 258 -16.62 13.58 2.03
C ALA A 258 -15.23 13.13 2.52
N PHE A 259 -15.03 11.83 2.68
CA PHE A 259 -13.70 11.26 2.83
C PHE A 259 -13.26 10.85 1.43
N LEU A 260 -12.38 11.68 0.89
CA LEU A 260 -12.01 11.76 -0.51
C LEU A 260 -10.64 11.10 -0.84
N PRO A 261 -10.11 10.04 -0.16
CA PRO A 261 -8.72 9.68 -0.40
C PRO A 261 -8.50 8.74 -1.60
N PHE A 262 -9.55 8.13 -2.18
CA PHE A 262 -9.37 7.06 -3.19
C PHE A 262 -9.73 7.44 -4.63
N ILE A 263 -10.20 8.66 -4.89
CA ILE A 263 -10.62 9.05 -6.25
C ILE A 263 -9.54 9.89 -6.97
N PHE A 264 -8.64 10.53 -6.22
CA PHE A 264 -7.78 11.60 -6.75
C PHE A 264 -6.32 11.47 -6.29
N ILE A 265 -5.51 10.61 -6.94
CA ILE A 265 -4.05 10.56 -6.78
C ILE A 265 -3.38 10.20 -8.12
#